data_AF-A0A0L7QLF1-F1
#
_entry.id   AF-A0A0L7QLF1-F1
#
_cell.length_a   1.000
_cell.length_b   1.000
_cell.length_c   1.000
_cell.angle_alpha   90.00
_cell.angle_beta   90.00
_cell.angle_gamma   90.00
#
_symmetry.space_group_name_H-M   'P 1'
#
loop_
_entity.id
_entity.type
_entity.pdbx_description
1 polymer ?
#
loop_
_entity_poly.entity_id
_entity_poly.type
_entity_poly.pdbx_seq_one_letter_code
_entity_poly.pdbx_strand_id
1 'polypeptide(L)'
;MEDTDEINISPPKQPKVDSSFQDAFSELKKSEFFKEAVPGPSKTKDTSKFNTLLVNLKQKGNPLLKFITNVPWEYSEIVPDYVMGKTCCALFLSIRYHQLNPDYIHERLKALGNAYNLRVLLVQVDMADPLHTLKHLTRICILADLTLMLAWNAEDAGRIIETYKIYENKPPDAIMDRSETAPYQKLVNSLTTIRSVNKTDATTLLSTFGTLSDLIKVEPELLALCPGIGMQKAERIYKTLHEPFLRAPKPVKK
;
A
#
# COMPACT_ATOMS: atom_id res chain seq x y z
N MET A 1 67.96 -68.13 -19.76
CA MET A 1 68.28 -69.33 -18.99
C MET A 1 68.34 -68.90 -17.54
N GLU A 2 67.40 -69.16 -16.66
CA GLU A 2 66.11 -69.88 -16.60
C GLU A 2 65.34 -69.11 -15.49
N ASP A 3 64.08 -68.71 -15.68
CA ASP A 3 62.85 -69.45 -15.26
C ASP A 3 63.04 -70.19 -13.92
N THR A 4 62.23 -69.98 -12.88
CA THR A 4 60.77 -70.20 -12.89
C THR A 4 60.00 -69.45 -11.78
N ASP A 5 58.73 -69.26 -12.09
CA ASP A 5 57.59 -68.75 -11.32
C ASP A 5 57.30 -69.47 -9.99
N GLU A 6 56.60 -68.77 -9.07
CA GLU A 6 55.26 -69.21 -8.68
C GLU A 6 54.37 -68.09 -8.10
N ILE A 7 53.09 -68.23 -8.42
CA ILE A 7 52.00 -67.27 -8.39
C ILE A 7 51.24 -67.37 -7.06
N ASN A 8 50.81 -66.23 -6.49
CA ASN A 8 49.61 -66.22 -5.64
C ASN A 8 48.79 -64.94 -5.84
N ILE A 9 47.56 -65.14 -6.31
CA ILE A 9 46.59 -64.14 -6.73
C ILE A 9 45.52 -63.99 -5.64
N SER A 10 45.22 -62.75 -5.24
CA SER A 10 43.93 -62.33 -4.67
C SER A 10 43.75 -60.80 -4.76
N PRO A 11 42.50 -60.29 -4.89
CA PRO A 11 42.15 -59.23 -5.83
C PRO A 11 42.11 -57.79 -5.26
N PRO A 12 42.02 -56.76 -6.11
CA PRO A 12 42.15 -55.36 -5.71
C PRO A 12 40.91 -54.85 -4.97
N LYS A 13 41.13 -54.08 -3.89
CA LYS A 13 40.09 -53.33 -3.17
C LYS A 13 39.48 -52.27 -4.09
N GLN A 14 38.23 -52.50 -4.50
CA GLN A 14 37.37 -51.49 -5.12
C GLN A 14 36.91 -50.45 -4.08
N PRO A 15 36.77 -49.16 -4.45
CA PRO A 15 36.12 -48.16 -3.62
C PRO A 15 34.60 -48.41 -3.65
N LYS A 16 34.00 -48.77 -2.51
CA LYS A 16 32.54 -48.82 -2.38
C LYS A 16 32.01 -47.39 -2.30
N VAL A 17 31.52 -46.90 -3.43
CA VAL A 17 30.80 -45.63 -3.57
C VAL A 17 29.37 -45.79 -3.05
N ASP A 18 28.94 -44.78 -2.29
CA ASP A 18 27.67 -44.60 -1.58
C ASP A 18 26.42 -44.64 -2.48
N SER A 19 26.08 -45.81 -3.00
CA SER A 19 24.77 -46.06 -3.65
C SER A 19 23.63 -46.16 -2.63
N SER A 20 23.92 -46.67 -1.42
CA SER A 20 22.93 -46.87 -0.35
C SER A 20 22.29 -45.58 0.16
N PHE A 21 23.03 -44.46 0.20
CA PHE A 21 22.50 -43.22 0.74
C PHE A 21 21.60 -42.47 -0.25
N GLN A 22 21.94 -42.47 -1.53
CA GLN A 22 21.13 -41.84 -2.58
C GLN A 22 19.83 -42.62 -2.82
N ASP A 23 19.90 -43.96 -2.78
CA ASP A 23 18.72 -44.81 -2.92
C ASP A 23 17.78 -44.64 -1.72
N ALA A 24 18.30 -44.63 -0.49
CA ALA A 24 17.52 -44.36 0.72
C ALA A 24 16.89 -42.96 0.73
N PHE A 25 17.59 -41.94 0.22
CA PHE A 25 17.04 -40.58 0.12
C PHE A 25 15.97 -40.46 -0.98
N SER A 26 16.10 -41.26 -2.06
CA SER A 26 15.12 -41.32 -3.13
C SER A 26 13.83 -42.05 -2.71
N GLU A 27 13.92 -43.03 -1.82
CA GLU A 27 12.77 -43.69 -1.20
C GLU A 27 12.06 -42.77 -0.19
N LEU A 28 12.81 -41.96 0.56
CA LEU A 28 12.23 -40.98 1.49
C LEU A 28 11.34 -39.96 0.75
N LYS A 29 11.76 -39.50 -0.44
CA LYS A 29 10.97 -38.61 -1.31
C LYS A 29 9.73 -39.26 -1.92
N LYS A 30 9.66 -40.59 -1.97
CA LYS A 30 8.50 -41.35 -2.46
C LYS A 30 7.49 -41.66 -1.35
N SER A 31 7.85 -41.43 -0.08
CA SER A 31 6.95 -41.66 1.05
C SER A 31 5.83 -40.60 1.10
N GLU A 32 4.60 -41.02 1.45
CA GLU A 32 3.44 -40.13 1.61
C GLU A 32 3.61 -39.08 2.73
N PHE A 33 4.71 -39.16 3.49
CA PHE A 33 5.06 -38.25 4.59
C PHE A 33 6.04 -37.13 4.20
N PHE A 34 6.63 -37.15 3.00
CA PHE A 34 7.48 -36.05 2.51
C PHE A 34 6.64 -34.96 1.82
N LYS A 35 5.84 -34.22 2.60
CA LYS A 35 5.25 -32.94 2.18
C LYS A 35 6.15 -31.80 2.64
N GLU A 36 7.19 -31.50 1.88
CA GLU A 36 7.87 -30.21 1.99
C GLU A 36 7.03 -29.16 1.27
N ALA A 37 6.31 -28.32 2.02
CA ALA A 37 5.51 -27.22 1.47
C ALA A 37 6.44 -26.08 1.02
N VAL A 38 6.97 -26.20 -0.19
CA VAL A 38 7.50 -25.05 -0.94
C VAL A 38 6.29 -24.18 -1.34
N PRO A 39 6.32 -22.84 -1.19
CA PRO A 39 5.25 -21.98 -1.70
C PRO A 39 5.24 -22.09 -3.23
N GLY A 40 4.38 -22.96 -3.75
CA GLY A 40 4.09 -23.09 -5.17
C GLY A 40 2.90 -22.20 -5.55
N PRO A 41 2.76 -21.87 -6.85
CA PRO A 41 1.65 -21.04 -7.32
C PRO A 41 0.30 -21.68 -6.94
N SER A 42 -0.61 -20.87 -6.40
CA SER A 42 -1.99 -21.27 -6.13
C SER A 42 -2.65 -21.76 -7.41
N LYS A 43 -2.85 -23.07 -7.54
CA LYS A 43 -3.62 -23.65 -8.63
C LYS A 43 -5.11 -23.42 -8.37
N THR A 44 -5.68 -22.42 -9.02
CA THR A 44 -7.14 -22.30 -9.19
C THR A 44 -7.51 -22.64 -10.64
N LYS A 45 -8.61 -23.39 -10.79
CA LYS A 45 -9.21 -23.81 -12.07
C LYS A 45 -9.52 -22.58 -12.94
N ASP A 46 -9.32 -22.74 -14.25
CA ASP A 46 -9.55 -21.78 -15.34
C ASP A 46 -10.62 -20.71 -15.06
N THR A 47 -10.22 -19.59 -14.46
CA THR A 47 -11.01 -18.37 -14.39
C THR A 47 -10.10 -17.17 -14.65
N SER A 48 -10.07 -16.73 -15.91
CA SER A 48 -9.43 -15.51 -16.43
C SER A 48 -7.94 -15.32 -16.12
N LYS A 49 -7.08 -15.44 -17.14
CA LYS A 49 -5.66 -15.04 -17.12
C LYS A 49 -5.41 -13.55 -16.78
N PHE A 50 -6.45 -12.77 -16.52
CA PHE A 50 -6.36 -11.33 -16.29
C PHE A 50 -6.23 -10.95 -14.81
N ASN A 51 -6.40 -11.88 -13.87
CA ASN A 51 -6.36 -11.58 -12.43
C ASN A 51 -5.19 -12.24 -11.69
N THR A 52 -4.13 -12.62 -12.40
CA THR A 52 -2.91 -13.19 -11.82
C THR A 52 -1.85 -12.09 -11.68
N LEU A 53 -1.18 -12.05 -10.54
CA LEU A 53 0.01 -11.22 -10.31
C LEU A 53 1.22 -11.87 -11.01
N LEU A 54 1.92 -11.13 -11.87
CA LEU A 54 3.13 -11.65 -12.50
C LEU A 54 4.35 -11.31 -11.65
N VAL A 55 5.17 -12.30 -11.35
CA VAL A 55 6.36 -12.19 -10.52
C VAL A 55 7.60 -12.47 -11.36
N ASN A 56 8.61 -11.63 -11.23
CA ASN A 56 9.87 -11.84 -11.92
C ASN A 56 10.62 -13.06 -11.35
N LEU A 57 11.26 -13.83 -12.21
CA LEU A 57 12.13 -14.94 -11.81
C LEU A 57 13.24 -14.50 -10.84
N LYS A 58 13.70 -13.24 -10.92
CA LYS A 58 14.67 -12.65 -9.98
C LYS A 58 14.17 -12.57 -8.53
N GLN A 59 12.85 -12.58 -8.32
CA GLN A 59 12.24 -12.53 -6.99
C GLN A 59 12.06 -13.92 -6.37
N LYS A 60 12.55 -14.98 -7.02
CA LYS A 60 12.51 -16.33 -6.48
C LYS A 60 13.26 -16.39 -5.15
N GLY A 61 12.58 -16.87 -4.11
CA GLY A 61 13.13 -16.94 -2.75
C GLY A 61 12.90 -15.71 -1.89
N ASN A 62 12.29 -14.65 -2.43
CA ASN A 62 11.93 -13.48 -1.63
C ASN A 62 10.83 -13.87 -0.60
N PRO A 63 11.04 -13.64 0.71
CA PRO A 63 10.09 -14.02 1.75
C PRO A 63 8.70 -13.38 1.59
N LEU A 64 8.61 -12.22 0.93
CA LEU A 64 7.33 -11.52 0.74
C LEU A 64 6.31 -12.35 -0.05
N LEU A 65 6.77 -13.25 -0.93
CA LEU A 65 5.91 -14.12 -1.73
C LEU A 65 5.06 -15.07 -0.86
N LYS A 66 5.53 -15.40 0.35
CA LYS A 66 4.78 -16.25 1.31
C LYS A 66 3.53 -15.55 1.84
N PHE A 67 3.54 -14.22 1.84
CA PHE A 67 2.46 -13.39 2.37
C PHE A 67 1.48 -12.94 1.28
N ILE A 68 1.72 -13.29 0.02
CA ILE A 68 0.79 -13.12 -1.10
C ILE A 68 -0.08 -14.38 -1.19
N THR A 69 -1.23 -14.36 -0.53
CA THR A 69 -2.18 -15.46 -0.37
C THR A 69 -3.56 -15.16 -0.96
N ASN A 70 -3.98 -13.89 -0.94
CA ASN A 70 -5.30 -13.44 -1.40
C ASN A 70 -5.41 -13.33 -2.93
N VAL A 71 -4.27 -13.37 -3.62
CA VAL A 71 -4.15 -13.16 -5.07
C VAL A 71 -3.33 -14.29 -5.69
N PRO A 72 -3.79 -14.93 -6.78
CA PRO A 72 -2.98 -15.91 -7.49
C PRO A 72 -1.79 -15.21 -8.17
N TRP A 73 -0.62 -15.84 -8.13
CA TRP A 73 0.58 -15.30 -8.76
C TRP A 73 1.35 -16.37 -9.52
N GLU A 74 2.05 -15.96 -10.57
CA GLU A 74 2.87 -16.84 -11.40
C GLU A 74 4.21 -16.19 -11.75
N TYR A 75 5.23 -17.01 -12.01
CA TYR A 75 6.50 -16.50 -12.51
C TYR A 75 6.40 -16.21 -14.00
N SER A 76 6.89 -15.04 -14.40
CA SER A 76 6.96 -14.62 -15.80
C SER A 76 8.27 -13.89 -16.07
N GLU A 77 8.71 -13.92 -17.33
CA GLU A 77 9.80 -13.08 -17.79
C GLU A 77 9.27 -11.66 -18.00
N ILE A 78 9.50 -10.81 -16.99
CA ILE A 78 9.07 -9.42 -16.97
C ILE A 78 10.25 -8.51 -16.62
N VAL A 79 10.17 -7.24 -17.04
CA VAL A 79 11.17 -6.23 -16.67
C VAL A 79 11.03 -5.81 -15.20
N PRO A 80 9.86 -5.37 -14.69
CA PRO A 80 9.70 -5.04 -13.27
C PRO A 80 9.79 -6.30 -12.39
N ASP A 81 9.77 -6.11 -11.07
CA ASP A 81 9.78 -7.25 -10.12
C ASP A 81 8.39 -7.87 -9.97
N TYR A 82 7.36 -7.02 -10.04
CA TYR A 82 5.95 -7.42 -9.95
C TYR A 82 5.12 -6.63 -10.95
N VAL A 83 4.19 -7.30 -11.65
CA VAL A 83 3.15 -6.63 -12.46
C VAL A 83 1.82 -6.84 -11.77
N MET A 84 1.27 -5.76 -11.22
CA MET A 84 0.05 -5.73 -10.41
C MET A 84 -1.18 -5.36 -11.24
N GLY A 85 -1.00 -4.94 -12.50
CA GLY A 85 -2.09 -4.68 -13.41
C GLY A 85 -1.59 -4.28 -14.79
N LYS A 86 -2.51 -4.02 -15.73
CA LYS A 86 -2.14 -3.68 -17.13
C LYS A 86 -1.22 -2.48 -17.24
N THR A 87 -1.42 -1.48 -16.38
CA THR A 87 -0.64 -0.22 -16.38
C THR A 87 0.09 0.00 -15.05
N CYS A 88 0.19 -1.03 -14.22
CA CYS A 88 0.71 -0.93 -12.85
C CYS A 88 1.80 -1.97 -12.58
N CYS A 89 2.98 -1.50 -12.18
CA CYS A 89 4.10 -2.36 -11.83
C CYS A 89 4.77 -1.92 -10.52
N ALA A 90 5.45 -2.86 -9.86
CA ALA A 90 6.32 -2.57 -8.74
C ALA A 90 7.75 -3.07 -8.96
N LEU A 91 8.71 -2.27 -8.49
CA LEU A 91 10.08 -2.66 -8.21
C LEU A 91 10.22 -2.88 -6.70
N PHE A 92 10.95 -3.90 -6.30
CA PHE A 92 11.21 -4.21 -4.90
C PHE A 92 12.66 -3.93 -4.54
N LEU A 93 12.87 -3.27 -3.41
CA LEU A 93 14.19 -2.90 -2.92
C LEU A 93 14.23 -2.96 -1.40
N SER A 94 15.19 -3.66 -0.81
CA SER A 94 15.49 -3.53 0.62
C SER A 94 16.48 -2.38 0.84
N ILE A 95 16.34 -1.64 1.95
CA ILE A 95 17.29 -0.58 2.31
C ILE A 95 18.69 -1.13 2.50
N ARG A 96 18.83 -2.27 3.18
CA ARG A 96 20.11 -2.98 3.33
C ARG A 96 20.73 -3.28 1.97
N TYR A 97 19.93 -3.80 1.03
CA TYR A 97 20.44 -4.11 -0.31
C TYR A 97 20.87 -2.85 -1.08
N HIS A 98 20.11 -1.76 -0.97
CA HIS A 98 20.47 -0.49 -1.63
C HIS A 98 21.78 0.11 -1.08
N GLN A 99 22.06 -0.06 0.21
CA GLN A 99 23.34 0.37 0.79
C GLN A 99 24.53 -0.40 0.21
N LEU A 100 24.36 -1.69 -0.07
CA LEU A 100 25.39 -2.51 -0.71
C LEU A 100 25.50 -2.21 -2.21
N ASN A 101 24.38 -1.95 -2.89
CA ASN A 101 24.31 -1.77 -4.34
C ASN A 101 23.50 -0.50 -4.70
N PRO A 102 24.09 0.70 -4.56
CA PRO A 102 23.38 1.95 -4.82
C PRO A 102 22.96 2.13 -6.29
N ASP A 103 23.78 1.66 -7.24
CA ASP A 103 23.52 1.81 -8.67
C ASP A 103 22.42 0.89 -9.20
N TYR A 104 22.08 -0.18 -8.46
CA TYR A 104 21.10 -1.18 -8.87
C TYR A 104 19.76 -0.55 -9.27
N ILE A 105 19.23 0.37 -8.45
CA ILE A 105 17.92 0.97 -8.73
C ILE A 105 17.95 1.84 -9.99
N HIS A 106 19.06 2.52 -10.26
CA HIS A 106 19.20 3.36 -11.45
C HIS A 106 19.19 2.51 -12.74
N GLU A 107 19.89 1.37 -12.73
CA GLU A 107 19.88 0.42 -13.85
C GLU A 107 18.50 -0.19 -14.07
N ARG A 108 17.82 -0.58 -12.98
CA ARG A 108 16.45 -1.15 -13.05
C ARG A 108 15.47 -0.15 -13.63
N LEU A 109 15.56 1.13 -13.24
CA LEU A 109 14.72 2.19 -13.77
C LEU A 109 14.99 2.47 -15.25
N LYS A 110 16.25 2.46 -15.65
CA LYS A 110 16.63 2.60 -17.06
C LYS A 110 16.04 1.48 -17.92
N ALA A 111 16.06 0.24 -17.42
CA ALA A 111 15.46 -0.90 -18.10
C ALA A 111 13.92 -0.83 -18.15
N LEU A 112 13.28 -0.35 -17.08
CA LEU A 112 11.82 -0.22 -17.00
C LEU A 112 11.28 0.87 -17.93
N GLY A 113 12.00 1.98 -18.05
CA GLY A 113 11.58 3.14 -18.83
C GLY A 113 10.19 3.65 -18.41
N ASN A 114 9.37 3.99 -19.42
CA ASN A 114 8.00 4.48 -19.25
C ASN A 114 6.96 3.45 -19.69
N ALA A 115 7.24 2.15 -19.49
CA ALA A 115 6.35 1.07 -19.92
C ALA A 115 5.02 1.00 -19.15
N TYR A 116 4.94 1.64 -17.98
CA TYR A 116 3.77 1.61 -17.09
C TYR A 116 3.43 3.02 -16.62
N ASN A 117 2.14 3.30 -16.47
CA ASN A 117 1.66 4.60 -15.97
C ASN A 117 1.90 4.73 -14.47
N LEU A 118 1.51 3.69 -13.70
CA LEU A 118 1.75 3.63 -12.27
C LEU A 118 2.97 2.74 -12.01
N ARG A 119 4.05 3.36 -11.56
CA ARG A 119 5.30 2.70 -11.23
C ARG A 119 5.56 2.87 -9.75
N VAL A 120 5.52 1.77 -9.02
CA VAL A 120 5.69 1.75 -7.56
C VAL A 120 7.10 1.28 -7.23
N LEU A 121 7.81 2.01 -6.38
CA LEU A 121 9.02 1.53 -5.74
C LEU A 121 8.65 1.06 -4.32
N LEU A 122 8.53 -0.25 -4.15
CA LEU A 122 8.26 -0.87 -2.85
C LEU A 122 9.58 -1.09 -2.10
N VAL A 123 9.78 -0.30 -1.04
CA VAL A 123 11.00 -0.32 -0.23
C VAL A 123 10.74 -1.00 1.09
N GLN A 124 11.47 -2.09 1.35
CA GLN A 124 11.47 -2.74 2.66
C GLN A 124 12.49 -2.07 3.60
N VAL A 125 12.00 -1.58 4.74
CA VAL A 125 12.79 -0.95 5.80
C VAL A 125 13.32 -2.03 6.73
N ASP A 126 14.54 -2.50 6.48
CA ASP A 126 15.19 -3.60 7.22
C ASP A 126 16.43 -3.17 8.01
N MET A 127 16.61 -1.86 8.22
CA MET A 127 17.74 -1.25 8.91
C MET A 127 17.27 -0.26 9.98
N ALA A 128 18.06 -0.08 11.05
CA ALA A 128 17.72 0.78 12.17
C ALA A 128 17.75 2.29 11.83
N ASP A 129 18.65 2.72 10.95
CA ASP A 129 18.73 4.12 10.48
C ASP A 129 18.45 4.21 8.96
N PRO A 130 17.18 4.28 8.56
CA PRO A 130 16.80 4.36 7.15
C PRO A 130 16.75 5.79 6.60
N LEU A 131 16.85 6.82 7.43
CA LEU A 131 16.46 8.19 7.08
C LEU A 131 17.28 8.78 5.92
N HIS A 132 18.61 8.62 5.97
CA HIS A 132 19.48 9.12 4.91
C HIS A 132 19.21 8.43 3.57
N THR A 133 19.08 7.11 3.61
CA THR A 133 18.78 6.28 2.44
C THR A 133 17.42 6.61 1.85
N LEU A 134 16.39 6.75 2.68
CA LEU A 134 15.04 7.11 2.26
C LEU A 134 14.99 8.51 1.66
N LYS A 135 15.74 9.48 2.19
CA LYS A 135 15.86 10.81 1.58
C LYS A 135 16.41 10.72 0.17
N HIS A 136 17.43 9.90 -0.05
CA HIS A 136 18.01 9.66 -1.37
C HIS A 136 17.02 8.98 -2.33
N LEU A 137 16.40 7.87 -1.90
CA LEU A 137 15.40 7.14 -2.68
C LEU A 137 14.17 8.00 -3.01
N THR A 138 13.72 8.84 -2.07
CA THR A 138 12.62 9.79 -2.30
C THR A 138 12.96 10.76 -3.43
N ARG A 139 14.18 11.30 -3.45
CA ARG A 139 14.63 12.17 -4.55
C ARG A 139 14.62 11.44 -5.89
N ILE A 140 15.10 10.20 -5.93
CA ILE A 140 15.06 9.36 -7.13
C ILE A 140 13.62 9.16 -7.58
N CYS A 141 12.70 8.83 -6.66
CA CYS A 141 11.29 8.61 -6.99
C CYS A 141 10.61 9.84 -7.58
N ILE A 142 10.88 11.02 -7.03
CA ILE A 142 10.34 12.28 -7.56
C ILE A 142 10.87 12.55 -8.97
N LEU A 143 12.18 12.38 -9.20
CA LEU A 143 12.80 12.66 -10.50
C LEU A 143 12.39 11.66 -11.58
N ALA A 144 12.17 10.39 -11.21
CA ALA A 144 11.80 9.33 -12.12
C ALA A 144 10.28 9.11 -12.24
N ASP A 145 9.46 9.93 -11.56
CA ASP A 145 7.99 9.81 -11.49
C ASP A 145 7.54 8.40 -11.06
N LEU A 146 8.01 8.02 -9.87
CA LEU A 146 7.66 6.79 -9.16
C LEU A 146 6.90 7.11 -7.89
N THR A 147 5.99 6.23 -7.50
CA THR A 147 5.37 6.25 -6.16
C THR A 147 6.22 5.42 -5.20
N LEU A 148 6.80 6.07 -4.18
CA LEU A 148 7.52 5.38 -3.12
C LEU A 148 6.54 4.78 -2.11
N MET A 149 6.62 3.47 -1.89
CA MET A 149 5.84 2.75 -0.89
C MET A 149 6.79 2.09 0.11
N LEU A 150 6.56 2.31 1.41
CA LEU A 150 7.40 1.74 2.47
C LEU A 150 6.72 0.54 3.11
N ALA A 151 7.49 -0.52 3.37
CA ALA A 151 7.06 -1.70 4.10
C ALA A 151 8.02 -1.96 5.26
N TRP A 152 7.51 -2.16 6.48
CA TRP A 152 8.33 -2.38 7.67
C TRP A 152 8.81 -3.83 7.81
N ASN A 153 8.13 -4.76 7.14
CA ASN A 153 8.46 -6.17 7.13
C ASN A 153 8.02 -6.80 5.79
N ALA A 154 8.42 -8.05 5.56
CA ALA A 154 8.08 -8.76 4.34
C ALA A 154 6.58 -9.07 4.20
N GLU A 155 5.86 -9.14 5.32
CA GLU A 155 4.41 -9.36 5.34
C GLU A 155 3.65 -8.13 4.82
N ASP A 156 4.00 -6.95 5.31
CA ASP A 156 3.48 -5.66 4.85
C ASP A 156 3.76 -5.47 3.36
N ALA A 157 4.97 -5.82 2.91
CA ALA A 157 5.34 -5.76 1.50
C ALA A 157 4.41 -6.64 0.64
N GLY A 158 4.15 -7.88 1.08
CA GLY A 158 3.21 -8.79 0.41
C GLY A 158 1.79 -8.22 0.37
N ARG A 159 1.27 -7.75 1.51
CA ARG A 159 -0.07 -7.16 1.63
C ARG A 159 -0.24 -5.90 0.76
N ILE A 160 0.79 -5.07 0.65
CA ILE A 160 0.76 -3.88 -0.22
C ILE A 160 0.58 -4.31 -1.69
N ILE A 161 1.36 -5.29 -2.16
CA ILE A 161 1.26 -5.82 -3.53
C ILE A 161 -0.13 -6.42 -3.79
N GLU A 162 -0.66 -7.21 -2.84
CA GLU A 162 -2.02 -7.75 -2.93
C GLU A 162 -3.06 -6.64 -3.06
N THR A 163 -2.93 -5.61 -2.23
CA THR A 163 -3.86 -4.47 -2.22
C THR A 163 -3.85 -3.77 -3.58
N TYR A 164 -2.68 -3.51 -4.15
CA TYR A 164 -2.60 -2.93 -5.50
C TYR A 164 -3.30 -3.80 -6.55
N LYS A 165 -3.14 -5.13 -6.50
CA LYS A 165 -3.79 -6.03 -7.45
C LYS A 165 -5.30 -6.09 -7.27
N ILE A 166 -5.78 -6.21 -6.03
CA ILE A 166 -7.23 -6.26 -5.72
C ILE A 166 -7.93 -4.97 -6.16
N TYR A 167 -7.25 -3.83 -6.03
CA TYR A 167 -7.80 -2.52 -6.35
C TYR A 167 -7.69 -2.16 -7.84
N GLU A 168 -7.11 -3.01 -8.70
CA GLU A 168 -6.98 -2.74 -10.14
C GLU A 168 -8.34 -2.41 -10.80
N ASN A 169 -9.40 -3.13 -10.41
CA ASN A 169 -10.73 -2.98 -10.99
C ASN A 169 -11.73 -2.29 -10.05
N LYS A 170 -11.28 -1.77 -8.89
CA LYS A 170 -12.18 -1.18 -7.90
C LYS A 170 -12.54 0.26 -8.31
N PRO A 171 -13.82 0.64 -8.36
CA PRO A 171 -14.22 2.00 -8.70
C PRO A 171 -13.75 3.00 -7.62
N PRO A 172 -13.59 4.29 -7.99
CA PRO A 172 -13.12 5.34 -7.07
C PRO A 172 -14.14 5.73 -6.00
N ASP A 173 -15.32 5.11 -5.97
CA ASP A 173 -16.44 5.41 -5.05
C ASP A 173 -16.04 5.44 -3.56
N ALA A 174 -15.03 4.66 -3.17
CA ALA A 174 -14.53 4.65 -1.80
C ALA A 174 -13.80 5.95 -1.41
N ILE A 175 -13.28 6.70 -2.39
CA ILE A 175 -12.47 7.91 -2.22
C ILE A 175 -13.26 9.16 -2.63
N MET A 176 -14.32 9.00 -3.42
CA MET A 176 -15.19 10.11 -3.77
C MET A 176 -15.89 10.69 -2.54
N ASP A 177 -16.01 12.02 -2.53
CA ASP A 177 -16.75 12.72 -1.50
C ASP A 177 -18.20 12.23 -1.50
N ARG A 178 -18.66 11.74 -0.35
CA ARG A 178 -20.06 11.36 -0.18
C ARG A 178 -20.83 12.64 0.02
N SER A 179 -21.25 13.27 -1.07
CA SER A 179 -22.07 14.47 -1.01
C SER A 179 -23.27 14.17 -0.10
N GLU A 180 -23.38 14.88 1.03
CA GLU A 180 -24.54 14.75 1.90
C GLU A 180 -25.77 15.16 1.11
N THR A 181 -26.64 14.21 0.79
CA THR A 181 -27.76 14.45 -0.13
C THR A 181 -28.93 15.14 0.56
N ALA A 182 -29.06 14.99 1.88
CA ALA A 182 -30.17 15.56 2.63
C ALA A 182 -29.99 17.07 2.87
N PRO A 183 -30.94 17.94 2.44
CA PRO A 183 -30.87 19.38 2.66
C PRO A 183 -30.68 19.76 4.14
N TYR A 184 -31.29 18.99 5.05
CA TYR A 184 -31.16 19.18 6.49
C TYR A 184 -29.72 18.99 6.98
N GLN A 185 -29.01 17.98 6.49
CA GLN A 185 -27.62 17.72 6.88
C GLN A 185 -26.68 18.83 6.39
N LYS A 186 -26.88 19.31 5.15
CA LYS A 186 -26.14 20.46 4.61
C LYS A 186 -26.32 21.71 5.48
N LEU A 187 -27.54 21.98 5.95
CA LEU A 187 -27.83 23.12 6.82
C LEU A 187 -27.16 22.96 8.19
N VAL A 188 -27.26 21.78 8.80
CA VAL A 188 -26.59 21.49 10.08
C VAL A 188 -25.08 21.69 9.95
N ASN A 189 -24.46 21.13 8.90
CA ASN A 189 -23.02 21.25 8.68
C ASN A 189 -22.59 22.70 8.40
N SER A 190 -23.39 23.44 7.64
CA SER A 190 -23.15 24.86 7.38
C SER A 190 -23.16 25.68 8.68
N LEU A 191 -24.13 25.43 9.56
CA LEU A 191 -24.22 26.10 10.86
C LEU A 191 -23.07 25.71 11.80
N THR A 192 -22.62 24.45 11.78
CA THR A 192 -21.46 24.00 12.59
C THR A 192 -20.12 24.57 12.13
N THR A 193 -20.06 25.22 10.98
CA THR A 193 -18.85 25.94 10.53
C THR A 193 -18.58 27.18 11.40
N ILE A 194 -19.62 27.69 12.07
CA ILE A 194 -19.48 28.76 13.06
C ILE A 194 -18.82 28.18 14.32
N ARG A 195 -17.63 28.67 14.68
CA ARG A 195 -16.78 28.17 15.78
C ARG A 195 -17.50 27.90 17.12
N SER A 196 -18.62 28.58 17.38
CA SER A 196 -19.39 28.47 18.63
C SER A 196 -20.62 27.58 18.56
N VAL A 197 -20.92 26.97 17.41
CA VAL A 197 -22.15 26.22 17.15
C VAL A 197 -21.84 24.74 17.03
N ASN A 198 -22.42 23.93 17.92
CA ASN A 198 -22.32 22.47 17.85
C ASN A 198 -23.45 21.88 17.00
N LYS A 199 -23.35 20.58 16.67
CA LYS A 199 -24.39 19.86 15.93
C LYS A 199 -25.76 19.93 16.62
N THR A 200 -25.76 19.81 17.95
CA THR A 200 -26.96 19.97 18.79
C THR A 200 -27.56 21.36 18.69
N ASP A 201 -26.71 22.38 18.74
CA ASP A 201 -27.14 23.78 18.67
C ASP A 201 -27.74 24.08 17.29
N ALA A 202 -27.10 23.59 16.21
CA ALA A 202 -27.60 23.70 14.84
C ALA A 202 -28.95 22.99 14.66
N THR A 203 -29.13 21.79 15.22
CA THR A 203 -30.43 21.09 15.17
C THR A 203 -31.52 21.85 15.93
N THR A 204 -31.20 22.43 17.10
CA THR A 204 -32.12 23.24 17.89
C THR A 204 -32.53 24.51 17.13
N LEU A 205 -31.57 25.23 16.52
CA LEU A 205 -31.85 26.41 15.71
C LEU A 205 -32.78 26.08 14.54
N LEU A 206 -32.48 25.01 13.80
CA LEU A 206 -33.30 24.59 12.67
C LEU A 206 -34.68 24.10 13.09
N SER A 207 -34.84 23.47 14.27
CA SER A 207 -36.15 23.08 14.78
C SER A 207 -36.98 24.26 15.29
N THR A 208 -36.35 25.28 15.88
CA THR A 208 -37.05 26.44 16.44
C THR A 208 -37.46 27.44 15.36
N PHE A 209 -36.57 27.71 14.39
CA PHE A 209 -36.80 28.73 13.36
C PHE A 209 -37.30 28.16 12.03
N GLY A 210 -37.16 26.84 11.81
CA GLY A 210 -37.63 26.16 10.61
C GLY A 210 -36.77 26.44 9.38
N THR A 211 -36.70 27.70 8.94
CA THR A 211 -35.95 28.12 7.74
C THR A 211 -34.68 28.89 8.07
N LEU A 212 -33.67 28.77 7.20
CA LEU A 212 -32.43 29.56 7.32
C LEU A 212 -32.70 31.06 7.14
N SER A 213 -33.68 31.43 6.31
CA SER A 213 -34.09 32.84 6.14
C SER A 213 -34.58 33.43 7.46
N ASP A 214 -35.41 32.69 8.19
CA ASP A 214 -35.95 33.15 9.47
C ASP A 214 -34.83 33.25 10.50
N LEU A 215 -33.91 32.28 10.53
CA LEU A 215 -32.73 32.32 11.39
C LEU A 215 -31.85 33.57 11.15
N ILE A 216 -31.68 33.99 9.89
CA ILE A 216 -30.87 35.16 9.54
C ILE A 216 -31.53 36.47 10.01
N LYS A 217 -32.86 36.57 9.97
CA LYS A 217 -33.58 37.81 10.32
C LYS A 217 -33.75 38.04 11.83
N VAL A 218 -33.43 37.03 12.64
CA VAL A 218 -33.71 37.05 14.08
C VAL A 218 -32.67 37.87 14.85
N GLU A 219 -33.14 38.65 15.82
CA GLU A 219 -32.29 39.41 16.73
C GLU A 219 -31.50 38.51 17.71
N PRO A 220 -30.31 38.95 18.17
CA PRO A 220 -29.47 38.14 19.05
C PRO A 220 -30.14 37.77 20.38
N GLU A 221 -31.08 38.57 20.87
CA GLU A 221 -31.83 38.31 22.10
C GLU A 221 -32.73 37.07 21.96
N LEU A 222 -33.40 36.92 20.82
CA LEU A 222 -34.31 35.82 20.57
C LEU A 222 -33.56 34.53 20.19
N LEU A 223 -32.36 34.65 19.61
CA LEU A 223 -31.41 33.53 19.49
C LEU A 223 -30.96 33.01 20.86
N ALA A 224 -30.79 33.89 21.85
CA ALA A 224 -30.35 33.52 23.19
C ALA A 224 -31.43 32.81 24.04
N LEU A 225 -32.71 32.86 23.60
CA LEU A 225 -33.80 32.11 24.22
C LEU A 225 -33.79 30.62 23.86
N CYS A 226 -33.01 30.23 22.83
CA CYS A 226 -32.91 28.83 22.44
C CYS A 226 -32.11 28.02 23.47
N PRO A 227 -32.56 26.80 23.82
CA PRO A 227 -31.89 25.99 24.82
C PRO A 227 -30.46 25.66 24.38
N GLY A 228 -29.48 25.95 25.24
CA GLY A 228 -28.05 25.72 24.98
C GLY A 228 -27.33 26.85 24.21
N ILE A 229 -28.04 27.90 23.82
CA ILE A 229 -27.51 29.07 23.11
C ILE A 229 -27.52 30.27 24.06
N GLY A 230 -26.40 30.53 24.73
CA GLY A 230 -26.24 31.73 25.54
C GLY A 230 -26.02 32.99 24.69
N MET A 231 -26.15 34.17 25.30
CA MET A 231 -25.96 35.48 24.65
C MET A 231 -24.66 35.58 23.83
N GLN A 232 -23.55 35.08 24.36
CA GLN A 232 -22.26 35.11 23.65
C GLN A 232 -22.26 34.26 22.36
N LYS A 233 -22.98 33.13 22.34
CA LYS A 233 -23.11 32.30 21.14
C LYS A 233 -24.04 33.00 20.15
N ALA A 234 -25.16 33.54 20.63
CA ALA A 234 -26.13 34.26 19.83
C ALA A 234 -25.51 35.48 19.12
N GLU A 235 -24.73 36.31 19.84
CA GLU A 235 -24.01 37.45 19.26
C GLU A 235 -23.01 37.02 18.19
N ARG A 236 -22.26 35.92 18.41
CA ARG A 236 -21.32 35.40 17.41
C ARG A 236 -22.03 34.88 16.16
N ILE A 237 -23.15 34.18 16.32
CA ILE A 237 -23.97 33.70 15.20
C ILE A 237 -24.47 34.90 14.40
N TYR A 238 -25.10 35.86 15.08
CA TYR A 238 -25.64 37.06 14.46
C TYR A 238 -24.55 37.87 13.73
N LYS A 239 -23.40 38.08 14.38
CA LYS A 239 -22.25 38.73 13.77
C LYS A 239 -21.77 37.99 12.54
N THR A 240 -21.60 36.66 12.61
CA THR A 240 -21.09 35.87 11.47
C THR A 240 -22.03 35.95 10.27
N LEU A 241 -23.35 36.02 10.49
CA LEU A 241 -24.35 36.12 9.42
C LEU A 241 -24.45 37.53 8.79
N HIS A 242 -24.11 38.58 9.55
CA HIS A 242 -24.28 39.98 9.11
C HIS A 242 -22.96 40.73 8.89
N GLU A 243 -21.81 40.10 9.14
CA GLU A 243 -20.51 40.73 8.92
C GLU A 243 -20.26 40.92 7.42
N PRO A 244 -19.92 42.15 6.96
CA PRO A 244 -19.65 42.39 5.56
C PRO A 244 -18.40 41.61 5.12
N PHE A 245 -18.49 40.93 3.97
CA PHE A 245 -17.36 40.20 3.39
C PHE A 245 -16.16 41.11 3.08
N LEU A 246 -16.42 42.38 2.73
CA LEU A 246 -15.40 43.37 2.44
C LEU A 246 -15.03 44.14 3.71
N ARG A 247 -13.73 44.26 3.96
CA ARG A 247 -13.23 45.14 5.03
C ARG A 247 -13.62 46.58 4.71
N ALA A 248 -14.26 47.26 5.66
CA ALA A 248 -14.49 48.68 5.55
C ALA A 248 -13.15 49.42 5.34
N PRO A 249 -13.09 50.41 4.45
CA PRO A 249 -11.88 51.19 4.24
C PRO A 249 -11.47 51.85 5.56
N LYS A 250 -10.21 51.68 5.97
CA LYS A 250 -9.69 52.30 7.18
C LYS A 250 -9.81 53.82 7.03
N PRO A 251 -10.39 54.55 8.00
CA PRO A 251 -10.37 56.00 7.96
C PRO A 251 -8.91 56.45 7.98
N VAL A 252 -8.49 57.16 6.92
CA VAL A 252 -7.20 57.83 6.86
C VAL A 252 -7.20 58.86 7.98
N LYS A 253 -6.39 58.63 9.01
CA LYS A 253 -6.15 59.65 10.04
C LYS A 253 -5.54 60.86 9.34
N LYS A 254 -6.28 61.96 9.27
CA LYS A 254 -5.74 63.28 8.97
C LYS A 254 -4.98 63.80 10.18
#